data_AF-A0A9E1GPS4-F1
#
_entry.id   AF-A0A9E1GPS4-F1
#
_cell.length_a   1.000
_cell.length_b   1.000
_cell.length_c   1.000
_cell.angle_alpha   90.00
_cell.angle_beta   90.00
_cell.angle_gamma   90.00
#
_symmetry.space_group_name_H-M   'P 1'
#
loop_
_entity.id
_entity.type
_entity.pdbx_description
1 polymer ?
#
loop_
_entity_poly.entity_id
_entity_poly.type
_entity_poly.pdbx_seq_one_letter_code
_entity_poly.pdbx_strand_id
1 'polypeptide(L)'
;MRKEDGDMSLSEKILMLRKQKGWSQEELAEQLGVSRQSVSKWESGTSLPDLNRILDLSRLFSVSTDFLLKEEETMEEETEPPDPEQELFSGEKTGNETEEQVLENEWVAPEEMEDENGKYYRRVSFSEALDYLEQMGEYGRQLGRGVMLCIFAPAALVGSVAAGSVAMGNSVRAENIAGGIGTVLLLLLISWAVVIFIGSASKIEKYQYLSKKHYILEPGVAEAVQEEKEAFEDVYRKSVMVGVCMCIVSVVPVLLAGISDSKEVLVLMGVVLMFLIVGVGVHLIVSATVIREAQETLLKRGMTEEEAAERIIKKKKKKGGLKKYEDSYWILITLIYLVSSFATMKWWGTWIIFVAAAAVWEFLTAAKQ
;
A
#
# COMPACT_ATOMS: atom_id res chain seq x y z
N MET A 1 -17.36 50.26 -5.34
CA MET A 1 -17.15 48.90 -5.87
C MET A 1 -15.90 48.36 -5.19
N ARG A 2 -16.09 47.54 -4.16
CA ARG A 2 -15.05 46.96 -3.32
C ARG A 2 -14.60 45.68 -4.05
N LYS A 3 -13.34 45.61 -4.50
CA LYS A 3 -12.79 44.38 -5.10
C LYS A 3 -12.71 43.34 -4.00
N GLU A 4 -13.19 42.13 -4.31
CA GLU A 4 -13.06 40.96 -3.47
C GLU A 4 -11.57 40.64 -3.31
N ASP A 5 -11.09 40.65 -2.07
CA ASP A 5 -9.76 40.17 -1.70
C ASP A 5 -9.86 38.65 -1.51
N GLY A 6 -8.97 37.89 -2.15
CA GLY A 6 -8.45 36.66 -1.53
C GLY A 6 -8.47 35.34 -2.28
N ASP A 7 -8.54 35.30 -3.62
CA ASP A 7 -8.15 34.10 -4.38
C ASP A 7 -7.15 34.50 -5.47
N MET A 8 -5.85 34.30 -5.21
CA MET A 8 -4.80 34.63 -6.17
C MET A 8 -4.50 33.44 -7.07
N SER A 9 -4.96 33.53 -8.31
CA SER A 9 -4.63 32.56 -9.35
C SER A 9 -3.14 32.58 -9.72
N LEU A 10 -2.61 31.47 -10.27
CA LEU A 10 -1.22 31.35 -10.73
C LEU A 10 -0.82 32.52 -11.67
N SER A 11 -1.71 32.95 -12.56
CA SER A 11 -1.48 34.09 -13.47
C SER A 11 -1.22 35.40 -12.72
N GLU A 12 -1.93 35.62 -11.62
CA GLU A 12 -1.78 36.82 -10.79
C GLU A 12 -0.51 36.76 -9.95
N LYS A 13 -0.15 35.58 -9.44
CA LYS A 13 1.11 35.36 -8.72
C LYS A 13 2.34 35.62 -9.59
N ILE A 14 2.33 35.14 -10.84
CA ILE A 14 3.42 35.42 -11.81
C ILE A 14 3.53 36.93 -12.07
N LEU A 15 2.40 37.60 -12.30
CA LEU A 15 2.36 39.05 -12.52
C LEU A 15 2.86 39.84 -11.31
N MET A 16 2.48 39.43 -10.10
CA MET A 16 2.89 40.05 -8.85
C MET A 16 4.40 39.91 -8.63
N LEU A 17 4.93 38.69 -8.76
CA LEU A 17 6.36 38.41 -8.58
C LEU A 17 7.22 39.18 -9.59
N ARG A 18 6.80 39.24 -10.86
CA ARG A 18 7.48 40.04 -11.89
C ARG A 18 7.51 41.52 -11.51
N LYS A 19 6.38 42.08 -11.07
CA LYS A 19 6.30 43.49 -10.66
C LYS A 19 7.12 43.79 -9.41
N GLN A 20 7.19 42.86 -8.46
CA GLN A 20 8.00 43.00 -7.25
C GLN A 20 9.50 43.10 -7.57
N LYS A 21 9.98 42.36 -8.58
CA LYS A 21 11.35 42.45 -9.07
C LYS A 21 11.59 43.62 -10.04
N GLY A 22 10.53 44.33 -10.44
CA GLY A 22 10.60 45.48 -11.34
C GLY A 22 10.84 45.12 -12.82
N TRP A 23 10.63 43.87 -13.22
CA TRP A 23 10.96 43.40 -14.57
C TRP A 23 9.85 43.67 -15.59
N SER A 24 10.24 43.91 -16.84
CA SER A 24 9.32 43.89 -17.99
C SER A 24 8.96 42.45 -18.39
N GLN A 25 7.88 42.27 -19.19
CA GLN A 25 7.50 40.94 -19.69
C GLN A 25 8.58 40.36 -20.60
N GLU A 26 9.25 41.19 -21.39
CA GLU A 26 10.42 40.83 -22.19
C GLU A 26 11.58 40.30 -21.33
N GLU A 27 11.91 40.99 -20.23
CA GLU A 27 13.01 40.61 -19.34
C GLU A 27 12.73 39.28 -18.64
N LEU A 28 11.49 39.07 -18.16
CA LEU A 28 11.11 37.78 -17.59
C LEU A 28 11.17 36.65 -18.63
N ALA A 29 10.80 36.94 -19.87
CA ALA A 29 10.87 35.98 -20.97
C ALA A 29 12.33 35.60 -21.30
N GLU A 30 13.24 36.58 -21.27
CA GLU A 30 14.67 36.36 -21.48
C GLU A 30 15.29 35.50 -20.37
N GLN A 31 14.97 35.78 -19.10
CA GLN A 31 15.46 35.00 -17.95
C GLN A 31 14.98 33.55 -17.96
N LEU A 32 13.77 33.30 -18.47
CA LEU A 32 13.19 31.95 -18.59
C LEU A 32 13.51 31.25 -19.92
N GLY A 33 14.16 31.95 -20.86
CA GLY A 33 14.44 31.41 -22.20
C GLY A 33 13.18 31.10 -23.02
N VAL A 34 12.14 31.93 -22.89
CA VAL A 34 10.85 31.78 -23.60
C VAL A 34 10.50 33.03 -24.40
N SER A 35 9.48 32.94 -25.25
CA SER A 35 8.99 34.12 -25.97
C SER A 35 8.20 35.04 -25.04
N ARG A 36 8.29 36.36 -25.25
CA ARG A 36 7.39 37.33 -24.59
C ARG A 36 5.90 37.01 -24.83
N GLN A 37 5.62 36.42 -26.00
CA GLN A 37 4.42 35.67 -26.38
C GLN A 37 3.82 34.86 -25.21
N SER A 38 4.66 34.00 -24.65
CA SER A 38 4.34 33.02 -23.63
C SER A 38 4.06 33.67 -22.28
N VAL A 39 4.94 34.58 -21.83
CA VAL A 39 4.78 35.30 -20.56
C VAL A 39 3.49 36.13 -20.56
N SER A 40 3.16 36.79 -21.67
CA SER A 40 1.92 37.55 -21.79
C SER A 40 0.68 36.67 -21.61
N LYS A 41 0.67 35.47 -22.19
CA LYS A 41 -0.45 34.52 -22.06
C LYS A 41 -0.55 33.90 -20.67
N TRP A 42 0.57 33.74 -19.97
CA TRP A 42 0.61 33.26 -18.59
C TRP A 42 0.04 34.31 -17.63
N GLU A 43 0.46 35.57 -17.77
CA GLU A 43 -0.05 36.66 -16.93
C GLU A 43 -1.51 37.02 -17.21
N SER A 44 -2.02 36.71 -18.41
CA SER A 44 -3.44 36.91 -18.77
C SER A 44 -4.32 35.68 -18.49
N GLY A 45 -3.77 34.59 -17.92
CA GLY A 45 -4.49 33.34 -17.65
C GLY A 45 -4.98 32.61 -18.92
N THR A 46 -4.51 33.01 -20.10
CA THR A 46 -4.94 32.42 -21.39
C THR A 46 -4.28 31.08 -21.68
N SER A 47 -3.10 30.84 -21.09
CA SER A 47 -2.44 29.54 -21.10
C SER A 47 -1.68 29.34 -19.80
N LEU A 48 -1.55 28.10 -19.35
CA LEU A 48 -0.76 27.75 -18.18
C LEU A 48 0.70 27.46 -18.58
N PRO A 49 1.70 27.83 -17.75
CA PRO A 49 3.07 27.34 -17.91
C PRO A 49 3.12 25.82 -17.73
N ASP A 50 4.03 25.15 -18.44
CA ASP A 50 4.29 23.72 -18.20
C ASP A 50 5.07 23.51 -16.88
N LEU A 51 5.18 22.25 -16.45
CA LEU A 51 5.83 21.89 -15.18
C LEU A 51 7.29 22.37 -15.10
N ASN A 52 8.05 22.30 -16.20
CA ASN A 52 9.43 22.76 -16.22
C ASN A 52 9.49 24.29 -16.02
N ARG A 53 8.55 25.04 -16.63
CA ARG A 53 8.45 26.49 -16.44
C ARG A 53 8.00 26.88 -15.05
N ILE A 54 7.16 26.09 -14.39
CA ILE A 54 6.80 26.32 -12.99
C ILE A 54 8.03 26.16 -12.09
N LEU A 55 8.87 25.15 -12.34
CA LEU A 55 10.13 24.96 -11.60
C LEU A 55 11.13 26.10 -11.86
N ASP A 56 11.26 26.53 -13.12
CA ASP A 56 12.11 27.67 -13.49
C ASP A 56 11.63 28.96 -12.80
N LEU A 57 10.31 29.21 -12.77
CA LEU A 57 9.70 30.35 -12.07
C LEU A 57 9.96 30.30 -10.56
N SER A 58 9.80 29.13 -9.93
CA SER A 58 10.07 28.91 -8.51
C SER A 58 11.52 29.26 -8.16
N ARG A 59 12.47 28.79 -8.97
CA ARG A 59 13.91 29.09 -8.79
C ARG A 59 14.22 30.56 -9.03
N LEU A 60 13.68 31.14 -10.11
CA LEU A 60 13.94 32.53 -10.50
C LEU A 60 13.42 33.53 -9.46
N PHE A 61 12.26 33.26 -8.87
CA PHE A 61 11.65 34.12 -7.86
C PHE A 61 12.00 33.73 -6.41
N SER A 62 12.72 32.62 -6.22
CA SER A 62 13.06 32.06 -4.89
C SER A 62 11.81 31.82 -4.02
N VAL A 63 10.74 31.30 -4.64
CA VAL A 63 9.48 30.94 -3.98
C VAL A 63 9.24 29.44 -4.12
N SER A 64 8.48 28.83 -3.22
CA SER A 64 8.13 27.41 -3.34
C SER A 64 7.20 27.17 -4.53
N THR A 65 7.27 25.98 -5.14
CA THR A 65 6.29 25.57 -6.15
C THR A 65 4.89 25.48 -5.58
N ASP A 66 4.76 25.11 -4.30
CA ASP A 66 3.49 25.11 -3.57
C ASP A 66 2.86 26.50 -3.55
N PHE A 67 3.64 27.55 -3.25
CA PHE A 67 3.15 28.93 -3.31
C PHE A 67 2.62 29.31 -4.71
N LEU A 68 3.29 28.86 -5.79
CA LEU A 68 2.83 29.15 -7.15
C LEU A 68 1.53 28.41 -7.49
N LEU A 69 1.37 27.16 -7.03
CA LEU A 69 0.30 26.26 -7.46
C LEU A 69 -0.92 26.23 -6.55
N LYS A 70 -0.75 26.52 -5.26
CA LYS A 70 -1.80 26.42 -4.26
C LYS A 70 -2.64 27.68 -4.26
N GLU A 71 -3.90 27.59 -4.63
CA GLU A 71 -4.89 28.65 -4.39
C GLU A 71 -5.04 28.73 -2.85
N GLU A 72 -4.76 29.89 -2.26
CA GLU A 72 -4.75 30.03 -0.80
C GLU A 72 -6.19 29.91 -0.26
N GLU A 73 -6.61 28.69 0.10
CA GLU A 73 -7.70 28.52 1.04
C GLU A 73 -7.22 28.99 2.42
N THR A 74 -7.96 29.96 2.98
CA THR A 74 -7.66 30.66 4.23
C THR A 74 -7.39 29.73 5.42
N MET A 75 -6.22 29.98 6.05
CA MET A 75 -5.88 29.89 7.49
C MET A 75 -6.20 28.60 8.27
N GLU A 76 -5.14 27.89 8.65
CA GLU A 76 -4.83 27.67 10.08
C GLU A 76 -3.32 27.91 10.29
N GLU A 77 -3.00 28.85 11.20
CA GLU A 77 -1.66 29.18 11.69
C GLU A 77 -1.20 28.11 12.69
N GLU A 78 0.03 27.63 12.57
CA GLU A 78 0.79 27.19 13.74
C GLU A 78 2.25 27.62 13.63
N THR A 79 2.75 28.11 14.76
CA THR A 79 3.84 29.06 14.96
C THR A 79 5.19 28.38 15.22
N GLU A 80 6.26 28.82 14.55
CA GLU A 80 7.66 28.76 15.04
C GLU A 80 7.89 29.80 16.18
N PRO A 81 8.96 29.78 17.03
CA PRO A 81 10.40 29.58 16.68
C PRO A 81 11.28 29.00 17.87
N PRO A 82 12.64 29.14 17.97
CA PRO A 82 13.66 29.69 17.07
C PRO A 82 14.95 28.85 16.85
N ASP A 83 15.66 29.23 15.80
CA ASP A 83 17.06 28.95 15.43
C ASP A 83 18.08 29.71 16.31
N PRO A 84 19.26 29.14 16.61
CA PRO A 84 20.46 29.90 16.89
C PRO A 84 21.55 29.68 15.83
N GLU A 85 21.65 30.62 14.90
CA GLU A 85 22.77 30.82 13.99
C GLU A 85 24.13 31.00 14.71
N GLN A 86 25.15 30.40 14.10
CA GLN A 86 26.49 30.96 13.86
C GLN A 86 27.38 31.36 15.05
N GLU A 87 28.29 30.46 15.44
CA GLU A 87 29.75 30.70 15.49
C GLU A 87 30.39 29.30 15.22
N LEU A 88 31.33 29.07 14.31
CA LEU A 88 32.65 29.68 14.30
C LEU A 88 33.42 29.26 13.01
N PHE A 89 33.66 30.25 12.16
CA PHE A 89 34.82 30.51 11.31
C PHE A 89 35.73 29.40 10.73
N SER A 90 35.98 29.63 9.44
CA SER A 90 37.25 29.51 8.70
C SER A 90 37.68 28.13 8.20
N GLY A 91 37.33 27.88 6.94
CA GLY A 91 38.27 27.59 5.86
C GLY A 91 39.16 26.36 5.99
N GLU A 92 38.89 25.35 5.16
CA GLU A 92 39.93 24.77 4.32
C GLU A 92 39.32 24.04 3.11
N LYS A 93 39.83 24.34 1.92
CA LYS A 93 39.61 23.54 0.72
C LYS A 93 40.40 22.24 0.83
N THR A 94 39.72 21.13 0.98
CA THR A 94 40.14 19.80 0.51
C THR A 94 38.83 19.07 0.18
N GLY A 95 38.56 18.55 -1.02
CA GLY A 95 39.41 17.70 -1.84
C GLY A 95 38.87 16.27 -1.73
N ASN A 96 38.03 15.88 -2.69
CA ASN A 96 37.42 14.55 -2.89
C ASN A 96 36.42 14.06 -1.84
N GLU A 97 35.15 14.37 -2.06
CA GLU A 97 34.04 13.52 -1.63
C GLU A 97 33.42 12.93 -2.90
N THR A 98 33.31 11.60 -2.95
CA THR A 98 32.79 10.88 -4.12
C THR A 98 31.27 10.96 -4.12
N GLU A 99 30.60 11.02 -5.29
CA GLU A 99 29.12 11.03 -5.41
C GLU A 99 28.42 9.91 -4.60
N GLU A 100 29.14 8.84 -4.26
CA GLU A 100 28.69 7.72 -3.44
C GLU A 100 28.50 8.10 -1.95
N GLN A 101 29.24 9.10 -1.43
CA GLN A 101 29.19 9.54 -0.01
C GLN A 101 28.13 10.63 0.25
N VAL A 102 27.77 11.42 -0.77
CA VAL A 102 26.69 12.43 -0.66
C VAL A 102 25.31 11.76 -0.68
N LEU A 103 25.18 10.60 -1.33
CA LEU A 103 23.94 9.84 -1.37
C LEU A 103 23.63 9.07 -0.09
N GLU A 104 24.63 8.86 0.78
CA GLU A 104 24.52 8.04 1.98
C GLU A 104 24.01 8.83 3.21
N ASN A 105 24.16 10.17 3.21
CA ASN A 105 23.94 10.98 4.41
C ASN A 105 22.70 11.88 4.38
N GLU A 106 21.93 11.93 3.28
CA GLU A 106 20.75 12.81 3.22
C GLU A 106 19.72 12.36 2.19
N TRP A 107 19.51 11.04 2.08
CA TRP A 107 18.40 10.52 1.28
C TRP A 107 17.14 10.39 2.15
N VAL A 108 16.24 11.36 2.04
CA VAL A 108 14.86 11.26 2.53
C VAL A 108 14.00 10.81 1.35
N ALA A 109 13.29 9.69 1.49
CA ALA A 109 12.40 9.20 0.44
C ALA A 109 11.32 10.26 0.08
N PRO A 110 11.07 10.57 -1.20
CA PRO A 110 9.90 11.37 -1.57
C PRO A 110 8.59 10.76 -1.02
N GLU A 111 7.58 11.58 -0.68
CA GLU A 111 6.25 11.10 -0.23
C GLU A 111 5.61 10.13 -1.24
N GLU A 112 5.94 10.31 -2.51
CA GLU A 112 5.55 9.45 -3.62
C GLU A 112 6.77 9.13 -4.49
N MET A 113 7.12 7.85 -4.63
CA MET A 113 8.20 7.41 -5.51
C MET A 113 7.67 6.57 -6.67
N GLU A 114 7.94 7.00 -7.90
CA GLU A 114 7.63 6.24 -9.11
C GLU A 114 8.84 5.36 -9.49
N ASP A 115 8.66 4.04 -9.55
CA ASP A 115 9.68 3.20 -10.19
C ASP A 115 9.69 3.35 -11.71
N GLU A 116 10.74 2.84 -12.36
CA GLU A 116 10.91 2.87 -13.81
C GLU A 116 9.83 2.10 -14.61
N ASN A 117 8.89 1.42 -13.91
CA ASN A 117 7.72 0.78 -14.48
C ASN A 117 6.42 1.59 -14.25
N GLY A 118 6.51 2.81 -13.70
CA GLY A 118 5.35 3.64 -13.35
C GLY A 118 4.64 3.21 -12.06
N LYS A 119 5.31 2.46 -11.18
CA LYS A 119 4.72 1.93 -9.94
C LYS A 119 5.06 2.85 -8.76
N TYR A 120 4.00 3.45 -8.21
CA TYR A 120 4.04 4.35 -7.08
C TYR A 120 4.22 3.59 -5.76
N TYR A 121 5.29 3.87 -5.02
CA TYR A 121 5.48 3.49 -3.63
C TYR A 121 4.99 4.64 -2.76
N ARG A 122 3.94 4.37 -1.98
CA ARG A 122 3.41 5.32 -1.01
C ARG A 122 4.18 5.18 0.29
N ARG A 123 4.61 6.29 0.87
CA ARG A 123 5.13 6.32 2.25
C ARG A 123 3.97 6.04 3.22
N VAL A 124 4.16 5.09 4.13
CA VAL A 124 3.20 4.77 5.19
C VAL A 124 3.72 5.35 6.49
N SER A 125 2.97 6.30 7.04
CA SER A 125 3.32 6.95 8.30
C SER A 125 3.09 6.03 9.50
N PHE A 126 3.69 6.38 10.63
CA PHE A 126 3.44 5.69 11.91
C PHE A 126 1.94 5.67 12.28
N SER A 127 1.24 6.80 12.11
CA SER A 127 -0.19 6.90 12.38
C SER A 127 -1.05 6.02 11.45
N GLU A 128 -0.70 5.92 10.17
CA GLU A 128 -1.43 5.10 9.20
C GLU A 128 -1.21 3.61 9.45
N ALA A 129 -0.01 3.20 9.86
CA ALA A 129 0.30 1.82 10.23
C ALA A 129 -0.45 1.36 11.49
N LEU A 130 -0.51 2.22 12.53
CA LEU A 130 -1.26 1.92 13.74
C LEU A 130 -2.77 1.87 13.50
N ASP A 131 -3.32 2.82 12.75
CA ASP A 131 -4.73 2.82 12.36
C ASP A 131 -5.07 1.55 11.55
N TYR A 132 -4.20 1.12 10.63
CA TYR A 132 -4.36 -0.16 9.95
C TYR A 132 -4.41 -1.35 10.93
N LEU A 133 -3.48 -1.44 11.89
CA LEU A 133 -3.46 -2.52 12.87
C LEU A 133 -4.69 -2.51 13.78
N GLU A 134 -5.15 -1.34 14.21
CA GLU A 134 -6.35 -1.17 15.02
C GLU A 134 -7.59 -1.65 14.25
N GLN A 135 -7.76 -1.21 13.00
CA GLN A 135 -8.86 -1.62 12.13
C GLN A 135 -8.81 -3.13 11.84
N MET A 136 -7.63 -3.71 11.63
CA MET A 136 -7.45 -5.16 11.45
C MET A 136 -7.78 -5.94 12.74
N GLY A 137 -7.47 -5.38 13.91
CA GLY A 137 -7.87 -5.95 15.19
C GLY A 137 -9.38 -5.96 15.39
N GLU A 138 -10.07 -4.84 15.07
CA GLU A 138 -11.54 -4.79 15.08
C GLU A 138 -12.16 -5.78 14.09
N TYR A 139 -11.64 -5.79 12.87
CA TYR A 139 -12.08 -6.70 11.82
C TYR A 139 -11.91 -8.15 12.24
N GLY A 140 -10.75 -8.54 12.78
CA GLY A 140 -10.51 -9.90 13.26
C GLY A 140 -11.52 -10.34 14.31
N ARG A 141 -11.88 -9.46 15.25
CA ARG A 141 -12.93 -9.73 16.25
C ARG A 141 -14.31 -9.89 15.61
N GLN A 142 -14.68 -9.02 14.65
CA GLN A 142 -15.96 -9.09 13.97
C GLN A 142 -16.06 -10.32 13.05
N LEU A 143 -15.01 -10.61 12.29
CA LEU A 143 -14.87 -11.80 11.46
C LEU A 143 -15.04 -13.06 12.32
N GLY A 144 -14.35 -13.13 13.46
CA GLY A 144 -14.50 -14.23 14.40
C GLY A 144 -15.94 -14.39 14.90
N ARG A 145 -16.66 -13.29 15.21
CA ARG A 145 -18.08 -13.34 15.62
C ARG A 145 -18.98 -13.87 14.50
N GLY A 146 -18.73 -13.46 13.25
CA GLY A 146 -19.45 -13.97 12.08
C GLY A 146 -19.25 -15.47 11.88
N VAL A 147 -18.00 -15.95 11.94
CA VAL A 147 -17.69 -17.39 11.83
C VAL A 147 -18.33 -18.19 12.97
N MET A 148 -18.30 -17.67 14.20
CA MET A 148 -18.96 -18.28 15.35
C MET A 148 -20.47 -18.44 15.13
N LEU A 149 -21.15 -17.42 14.60
CA LEU A 149 -22.58 -17.52 14.26
C LEU A 149 -22.86 -18.58 13.18
N CYS A 150 -21.99 -18.70 12.17
CA CYS A 150 -22.11 -19.74 11.15
C CYS A 150 -21.98 -21.15 11.75
N ILE A 151 -21.10 -21.33 12.74
CA ILE A 151 -20.93 -22.62 13.44
C ILE A 151 -22.13 -22.90 14.37
N PHE A 152 -22.72 -21.86 14.96
CA PHE A 152 -23.92 -21.99 15.79
C PHE A 152 -25.19 -22.24 14.97
N ALA A 153 -25.19 -21.94 13.67
CA ALA A 153 -26.38 -22.09 12.84
C ALA A 153 -26.82 -23.58 12.69
N PRO A 154 -25.93 -24.55 12.40
CA PRO A 154 -26.24 -25.97 12.52
C PRO A 154 -26.63 -26.38 13.95
N ALA A 155 -26.00 -25.80 14.98
CA ALA A 155 -26.32 -26.08 16.38
C ALA A 155 -27.76 -25.69 16.73
N ALA A 156 -28.25 -24.56 16.20
CA ALA A 156 -29.64 -24.12 16.39
C ALA A 156 -30.64 -25.07 15.72
N LEU A 157 -30.31 -25.61 14.54
CA LEU A 157 -31.13 -26.61 13.86
C LEU A 157 -31.22 -27.91 14.68
N VAL A 158 -30.06 -28.49 15.04
CA VAL A 158 -29.99 -29.73 15.83
C VAL A 158 -30.62 -29.54 17.21
N GLY A 159 -30.37 -28.40 17.85
CA GLY A 159 -30.94 -28.05 19.15
C GLY A 159 -32.44 -27.87 19.12
N SER A 160 -33.01 -27.36 18.01
CA SER A 160 -34.47 -27.27 17.85
C SER A 160 -35.11 -28.66 17.80
N VAL A 161 -34.51 -29.60 17.06
CA VAL A 161 -34.97 -31.00 17.00
C VAL A 161 -34.85 -31.68 18.37
N ALA A 162 -33.73 -31.47 19.08
CA ALA A 162 -33.54 -31.97 20.43
C ALA A 162 -34.57 -31.38 21.42
N ALA A 163 -34.84 -30.09 21.35
CA ALA A 163 -35.84 -29.43 22.20
C ALA A 163 -37.27 -29.92 21.88
N GLY A 164 -37.59 -30.11 20.59
CA GLY A 164 -38.89 -30.61 20.15
C GLY A 164 -39.20 -32.02 20.64
N SER A 165 -38.21 -32.93 20.56
CA SER A 165 -38.35 -34.30 21.06
C SER A 165 -38.55 -34.35 22.58
N VAL A 166 -37.94 -33.44 23.34
CA VAL A 166 -38.16 -33.30 24.79
C VAL A 166 -39.53 -32.71 25.12
N ALA A 167 -39.94 -31.65 24.40
CA ALA A 167 -41.15 -30.88 24.73
C ALA A 167 -42.45 -31.54 24.24
N MET A 168 -42.43 -32.14 23.04
CA MET A 168 -43.61 -32.68 22.35
C MET A 168 -43.58 -34.21 22.19
N GLY A 169 -42.54 -34.86 22.71
CA GLY A 169 -42.31 -36.31 22.55
C GLY A 169 -41.73 -36.67 21.17
N ASN A 170 -41.29 -37.92 21.03
CA ASN A 170 -40.58 -38.42 19.85
C ASN A 170 -41.52 -38.78 18.68
N SER A 171 -42.43 -37.87 18.33
CA SER A 171 -43.38 -38.07 17.23
C SER A 171 -42.87 -37.42 15.94
N VAL A 172 -43.13 -38.06 14.80
CA VAL A 172 -42.77 -37.54 13.46
C VAL A 172 -43.29 -36.12 13.24
N ARG A 173 -44.47 -35.78 13.79
CA ARG A 173 -45.03 -34.43 13.68
C ARG A 173 -44.22 -33.40 14.46
N ALA A 174 -43.77 -33.73 15.66
CA ALA A 174 -42.94 -32.85 16.48
C ALA A 174 -41.58 -32.61 15.82
N GLU A 175 -40.95 -33.66 15.28
CA GLU A 175 -39.68 -33.58 14.55
C GLU A 175 -39.78 -32.65 13.33
N ASN A 176 -40.85 -32.80 12.52
CA ASN A 176 -41.05 -31.96 11.34
C ASN A 176 -41.23 -30.47 11.71
N ILE A 177 -42.00 -30.18 12.75
CA ILE A 177 -42.22 -28.79 13.22
C ILE A 177 -40.92 -28.22 13.78
N ALA A 178 -40.22 -28.97 14.63
CA ALA A 178 -38.97 -28.56 15.26
C ALA A 178 -37.84 -28.35 14.23
N GLY A 179 -37.72 -29.25 13.26
CA GLY A 179 -36.79 -29.10 12.14
C GLY A 179 -37.12 -27.90 11.26
N GLY A 180 -38.41 -27.63 11.02
CA GLY A 180 -38.86 -26.42 10.33
C GLY A 180 -38.45 -25.13 11.05
N ILE A 181 -38.71 -25.04 12.35
CA ILE A 181 -38.29 -23.90 13.19
C ILE A 181 -36.78 -23.75 13.18
N GLY A 182 -36.04 -24.85 13.36
CA GLY A 182 -34.58 -24.85 13.35
C GLY A 182 -34.00 -24.38 12.02
N THR A 183 -34.65 -24.71 10.90
CA THR A 183 -34.23 -24.25 9.56
C THR A 183 -34.39 -22.74 9.42
N VAL A 184 -35.49 -22.17 9.92
CA VAL A 184 -35.69 -20.71 9.93
C VAL A 184 -34.63 -20.02 10.80
N LEU A 185 -34.34 -20.55 12.00
CA LEU A 185 -33.31 -20.00 12.89
C LEU A 185 -31.92 -20.06 12.24
N LEU A 186 -31.58 -21.17 11.59
CA LEU A 186 -30.32 -21.33 10.85
C LEU A 186 -30.18 -20.23 9.78
N LEU A 187 -31.22 -19.98 8.98
CA LEU A 187 -31.19 -18.96 7.93
C LEU A 187 -31.05 -17.54 8.50
N LEU A 188 -31.70 -17.25 9.63
CA LEU A 188 -31.57 -15.95 10.31
C LEU A 188 -30.16 -15.73 10.88
N LEU A 189 -29.56 -16.75 11.48
CA LEU A 189 -28.18 -16.67 11.99
C LEU A 189 -27.17 -16.46 10.86
N ILE A 190 -27.34 -17.16 9.73
CA ILE A 190 -26.49 -16.96 8.54
C ILE A 190 -26.69 -15.56 7.96
N SER A 191 -27.93 -15.09 7.86
CA SER A 191 -28.22 -13.75 7.38
C SER A 191 -27.52 -12.70 8.25
N TRP A 192 -27.56 -12.85 9.58
CA TRP A 192 -26.86 -11.95 10.50
C TRP A 192 -25.33 -12.04 10.37
N ALA A 193 -24.77 -13.25 10.21
CA ALA A 193 -23.34 -13.45 10.00
C ALA A 193 -22.86 -12.75 8.72
N VAL A 194 -23.63 -12.81 7.62
CA VAL A 194 -23.31 -12.14 6.36
C VAL A 194 -23.30 -10.61 6.53
N VAL A 195 -24.22 -10.03 7.30
CA VAL A 195 -24.21 -8.58 7.61
C VAL A 195 -22.90 -8.18 8.31
N ILE A 196 -22.43 -8.99 9.27
CA ILE A 196 -21.15 -8.75 9.95
C ILE A 196 -19.97 -8.84 8.96
N PHE A 197 -19.94 -9.84 8.07
CA PHE A 197 -18.87 -9.98 7.08
C PHE A 197 -18.80 -8.80 6.11
N ILE A 198 -19.95 -8.35 5.60
CA ILE A 198 -19.99 -7.23 4.65
C ILE A 198 -19.59 -5.92 5.34
N GLY A 199 -20.14 -5.65 6.53
CA GLY A 199 -19.86 -4.41 7.27
C GLY A 199 -18.41 -4.30 7.77
N SER A 200 -17.78 -5.44 8.05
CA SER A 200 -16.39 -5.48 8.50
C SER A 200 -15.39 -5.40 7.34
N ALA A 201 -15.72 -6.00 6.17
CA ALA A 201 -14.86 -6.00 5.00
C ALA A 201 -14.70 -4.60 4.35
N SER A 202 -15.75 -3.78 4.34
CA SER A 202 -15.70 -2.44 3.74
C SER A 202 -14.72 -1.51 4.44
N LYS A 203 -14.51 -1.66 5.76
CA LYS A 203 -13.56 -0.85 6.53
C LYS A 203 -12.09 -1.08 6.11
N ILE A 204 -11.75 -2.32 5.72
CA ILE A 204 -10.38 -2.65 5.30
C ILE A 204 -10.10 -2.24 3.85
N GLU A 205 -11.13 -1.98 3.05
CA GLU A 205 -10.97 -1.64 1.63
C GLU A 205 -10.01 -0.46 1.42
N LYS A 206 -10.06 0.55 2.30
CA LYS A 206 -9.14 1.69 2.30
C LYS A 206 -7.66 1.26 2.40
N TYR A 207 -7.37 0.20 3.15
CA TYR A 207 -6.02 -0.31 3.42
C TYR A 207 -5.60 -1.45 2.48
N GLN A 208 -6.43 -1.81 1.49
CA GLN A 208 -6.16 -2.95 0.63
C GLN A 208 -4.85 -2.79 -0.16
N TYR A 209 -4.37 -1.55 -0.39
CA TYR A 209 -3.07 -1.30 -1.01
C TYR A 209 -1.90 -1.84 -0.18
N LEU A 210 -1.99 -1.85 1.16
CA LEU A 210 -0.97 -2.43 2.05
C LEU A 210 -0.86 -3.96 1.87
N SER A 211 -1.96 -4.61 1.47
CA SER A 211 -1.96 -6.04 1.16
C SER A 211 -1.55 -6.38 -0.28
N LYS A 212 -1.55 -5.41 -1.19
CA LYS A 212 -1.39 -5.65 -2.65
C LYS A 212 -0.11 -5.06 -3.24
N LYS A 213 0.43 -3.99 -2.66
CA LYS A 213 1.57 -3.23 -3.18
C LYS A 213 2.71 -3.24 -2.15
N HIS A 214 3.93 -3.06 -2.65
CA HIS A 214 5.06 -2.71 -1.79
C HIS A 214 4.99 -1.22 -1.46
N TYR A 215 5.38 -0.86 -0.25
CA TYR A 215 5.38 0.51 0.26
C TYR A 215 6.61 0.72 1.13
N ILE A 216 6.89 1.98 1.44
CA ILE A 216 8.03 2.39 2.23
C ILE A 216 7.50 2.73 3.63
N LEU A 217 8.08 2.09 4.64
CA LEU A 217 7.76 2.38 6.04
C LEU A 217 8.61 3.55 6.52
N GLU A 218 7.98 4.48 7.22
CA GLU A 218 8.68 5.54 7.96
C GLU A 218 9.66 4.92 8.99
N PRO A 219 10.82 5.56 9.27
CA PRO A 219 11.76 5.09 10.28
C PRO A 219 11.08 4.84 11.63
N GLY A 220 11.40 3.71 12.27
CA GLY A 220 10.83 3.31 13.56
C GLY A 220 9.50 2.54 13.49
N VAL A 221 8.72 2.62 12.40
CA VAL A 221 7.45 1.88 12.29
C VAL A 221 7.68 0.37 12.30
N ALA A 222 8.66 -0.11 11.52
CA ALA A 222 9.00 -1.53 11.46
C ALA A 222 9.42 -2.08 12.84
N GLU A 223 10.17 -1.29 13.60
CA GLU A 223 10.63 -1.65 14.94
C GLU A 223 9.46 -1.70 15.94
N ALA A 224 8.60 -0.68 15.94
CA ALA A 224 7.41 -0.65 16.80
C ALA A 224 6.44 -1.82 16.52
N VAL A 225 6.19 -2.14 15.25
CA VAL A 225 5.35 -3.28 14.85
C VAL A 225 6.00 -4.61 15.24
N GLN A 226 7.33 -4.70 15.16
CA GLN A 226 8.08 -5.89 15.57
C GLN A 226 8.03 -6.08 17.09
N GLU A 227 8.19 -5.02 17.88
CA GLU A 227 8.06 -5.05 19.34
C GLU A 227 6.64 -5.47 19.76
N GLU A 228 5.61 -4.88 19.14
CA GLU A 228 4.22 -5.24 19.41
C GLU A 228 3.91 -6.70 19.02
N LYS A 229 4.49 -7.19 17.92
CA LYS A 229 4.35 -8.58 17.48
C LYS A 229 4.99 -9.55 18.47
N GLU A 230 6.16 -9.23 19.01
CA GLU A 230 6.84 -10.03 20.03
C GLU A 230 6.04 -10.06 21.33
N ALA A 231 5.53 -8.90 21.78
CA ALA A 231 4.65 -8.80 22.95
C ALA A 231 3.34 -9.60 22.74
N PHE A 232 2.80 -9.59 21.52
CA PHE A 232 1.60 -10.34 21.17
C PHE A 232 1.86 -11.84 20.95
N GLU A 233 3.12 -12.29 20.87
CA GLU A 233 3.44 -13.68 20.52
C GLU A 233 2.86 -14.69 21.50
N ASP A 234 3.00 -14.39 22.79
CA ASP A 234 2.46 -15.19 23.88
C ASP A 234 0.94 -15.26 23.86
N VAL A 235 0.27 -14.13 23.58
CA VAL A 235 -1.19 -14.06 23.49
C VAL A 235 -1.70 -14.87 22.31
N TYR A 236 -1.08 -14.72 21.14
CA TYR A 236 -1.38 -15.51 19.95
C TYR A 236 -1.20 -17.01 20.23
N ARG A 237 -0.04 -17.42 20.76
CA ARG A 237 0.27 -18.83 21.04
C ARG A 237 -0.75 -19.43 22.01
N LYS A 238 -1.07 -18.73 23.10
CA LYS A 238 -2.08 -19.17 24.08
C LYS A 238 -3.47 -19.26 23.45
N SER A 239 -3.88 -18.26 22.67
CA SER A 239 -5.22 -18.21 22.06
C SER A 239 -5.42 -19.33 21.04
N VAL A 240 -4.42 -19.57 20.18
CA VAL A 240 -4.44 -20.68 19.21
C VAL A 240 -4.42 -22.03 19.91
N MET A 241 -3.53 -22.22 20.91
CA MET A 241 -3.46 -23.45 21.68
C MET A 241 -4.78 -23.77 22.38
N VAL A 242 -5.35 -22.81 23.11
CA VAL A 242 -6.64 -22.96 23.80
C VAL A 242 -7.76 -23.25 22.81
N GLY A 243 -7.81 -22.53 21.68
CA GLY A 243 -8.83 -22.74 20.65
C GLY A 243 -8.75 -24.13 20.02
N VAL A 244 -7.55 -24.62 19.69
CA VAL A 244 -7.35 -25.96 19.14
C VAL A 244 -7.71 -27.04 20.17
N CYS A 245 -7.29 -26.88 21.43
CA CYS A 245 -7.69 -27.78 22.51
C CYS A 245 -9.21 -27.83 22.70
N MET A 246 -9.90 -26.68 22.68
CA MET A 246 -11.37 -26.62 22.74
C MET A 246 -12.01 -27.38 21.58
N CYS A 247 -11.53 -27.19 20.35
CA CYS A 247 -12.04 -27.91 19.18
C CYS A 247 -11.87 -29.44 19.30
N ILE A 248 -10.74 -29.92 19.82
CA ILE A 248 -10.52 -31.35 20.03
C ILE A 248 -11.43 -31.90 21.14
N VAL A 249 -11.49 -31.20 22.27
CA VAL A 249 -12.31 -31.60 23.43
C VAL A 249 -13.81 -31.53 23.14
N SER A 250 -14.22 -30.71 22.17
CA SER A 250 -15.63 -30.53 21.79
C SER A 250 -16.34 -31.84 21.39
N VAL A 251 -15.59 -32.86 20.97
CA VAL A 251 -16.14 -34.16 20.54
C VAL A 251 -16.50 -35.05 21.74
N VAL A 252 -15.90 -34.81 22.91
CA VAL A 252 -16.08 -35.64 24.13
C VAL A 252 -17.55 -35.73 24.56
N PRO A 253 -18.34 -34.64 24.63
CA PRO A 253 -19.76 -34.73 24.97
C PRO A 253 -20.56 -35.68 24.06
N VAL A 254 -20.27 -35.70 22.76
CA VAL A 254 -20.95 -36.59 21.80
C VAL A 254 -20.59 -38.04 22.06
N LEU A 255 -19.31 -38.33 22.30
CA LEU A 255 -18.83 -39.69 22.57
C LEU A 255 -19.38 -40.24 23.90
N LEU A 256 -19.37 -39.42 24.96
CA LEU A 256 -19.93 -39.80 26.25
C LEU A 256 -21.44 -40.08 26.17
N ALA A 257 -22.17 -39.27 25.41
CA ALA A 257 -23.59 -39.50 25.14
C ALA A 257 -23.83 -40.79 24.34
N GLY A 258 -22.97 -41.11 23.37
CA GLY A 258 -23.12 -42.30 22.54
C GLY A 258 -22.81 -43.63 23.24
N ILE A 259 -21.93 -43.63 24.25
CA ILE A 259 -21.58 -44.83 25.02
C ILE A 259 -22.57 -45.10 26.16
N SER A 260 -23.17 -44.04 26.70
CA SER A 260 -24.29 -44.17 27.62
C SER A 260 -25.45 -44.76 26.82
N ASP A 261 -26.02 -45.90 27.22
CA ASP A 261 -27.20 -46.57 26.60
C ASP A 261 -28.47 -45.69 26.74
N SER A 262 -28.36 -44.49 26.19
CA SER A 262 -29.11 -43.30 26.54
C SER A 262 -29.94 -42.85 25.34
N LYS A 263 -30.99 -42.08 25.63
CA LYS A 263 -31.95 -41.65 24.61
C LYS A 263 -31.24 -40.87 23.49
N GLU A 264 -31.67 -41.06 22.25
CA GLU A 264 -31.17 -40.35 21.05
C GLU A 264 -31.06 -38.82 21.26
N VAL A 265 -31.97 -38.25 22.06
CA VAL A 265 -31.97 -36.85 22.50
C VAL A 265 -30.66 -36.42 23.18
N LEU A 266 -30.05 -37.27 24.01
CA LEU A 266 -28.81 -36.94 24.72
C LEU A 266 -27.64 -36.79 23.73
N VAL A 267 -27.60 -37.63 22.70
CA VAL A 267 -26.61 -37.54 21.62
C VAL A 267 -26.79 -36.23 20.85
N LEU A 268 -28.02 -35.85 20.52
CA LEU A 268 -28.31 -34.56 19.86
C LEU A 268 -27.87 -33.37 20.72
N MET A 269 -28.11 -33.39 22.03
CA MET A 269 -27.63 -32.35 22.95
C MET A 269 -26.10 -32.29 23.02
N GLY A 270 -25.43 -33.45 22.97
CA GLY A 270 -23.97 -33.54 22.87
C GLY A 270 -23.44 -32.87 21.60
N VAL A 271 -24.13 -33.06 20.45
CA VAL A 271 -23.76 -32.42 19.17
C VAL A 271 -23.94 -30.90 19.23
N VAL A 272 -25.01 -30.41 19.88
CA VAL A 272 -25.19 -28.96 20.09
C VAL A 272 -24.02 -28.40 20.92
N LEU A 273 -23.68 -29.06 22.03
CA LEU A 273 -22.58 -28.62 22.89
C LEU A 273 -21.23 -28.64 22.14
N MET A 274 -21.00 -29.65 21.29
CA MET A 274 -19.82 -29.71 20.42
C MET A 274 -19.72 -28.44 19.56
N PHE A 275 -20.78 -28.07 18.82
CA PHE A 275 -20.77 -26.87 17.99
C PHE A 275 -20.57 -25.59 18.81
N LEU A 276 -21.16 -25.50 20.00
CA LEU A 276 -20.99 -24.33 20.88
C LEU A 276 -19.52 -24.16 21.30
N ILE A 277 -18.86 -25.24 21.72
CA ILE A 277 -17.44 -25.24 22.10
C ILE A 277 -16.56 -24.92 20.90
N VAL A 278 -16.83 -25.54 19.74
CA VAL A 278 -16.08 -25.28 18.49
C VAL A 278 -16.21 -23.81 18.09
N GLY A 279 -17.40 -23.23 18.16
CA GLY A 279 -17.61 -21.83 17.76
C GLY A 279 -16.78 -20.86 18.61
N VAL A 280 -16.68 -21.09 19.93
CA VAL A 280 -15.81 -20.30 20.82
C VAL A 280 -14.33 -20.51 20.49
N GLY A 281 -13.90 -21.76 20.29
CA GLY A 281 -12.53 -22.10 19.95
C GLY A 281 -12.08 -21.44 18.64
N VAL A 282 -12.93 -21.49 17.61
CA VAL A 282 -12.67 -20.86 16.31
C VAL A 282 -12.65 -19.33 16.41
N HIS A 283 -13.53 -18.72 17.22
CA HIS A 283 -13.51 -17.26 17.44
C HIS A 283 -12.16 -16.78 18.00
N LEU A 284 -11.61 -17.49 18.98
CA LEU A 284 -10.30 -17.19 19.58
C LEU A 284 -9.17 -17.32 18.56
N ILE A 285 -9.20 -18.37 17.73
CA ILE A 285 -8.20 -18.59 16.68
C ILE A 285 -8.26 -17.46 15.65
N VAL A 286 -9.44 -17.20 15.08
CA VAL A 286 -9.62 -16.22 13.99
C VAL A 286 -9.23 -14.81 14.42
N SER A 287 -9.66 -14.38 15.62
CA SER A 287 -9.34 -13.04 16.12
C SER A 287 -7.83 -12.84 16.36
N ALA A 288 -7.12 -13.89 16.80
CA ALA A 288 -5.68 -13.85 16.99
C ALA A 288 -4.88 -13.97 15.67
N THR A 289 -5.37 -14.75 14.70
CA THR A 289 -4.66 -14.95 13.43
C THR A 289 -4.69 -13.73 12.53
N VAL A 290 -5.81 -13.00 12.50
CA VAL A 290 -5.95 -11.81 11.63
C VAL A 290 -4.96 -10.71 12.01
N ILE A 291 -4.81 -10.41 13.30
CA ILE A 291 -3.87 -9.37 13.75
C ILE A 291 -2.41 -9.80 13.52
N ARG A 292 -2.10 -11.08 13.74
CA ARG A 292 -0.78 -11.65 13.42
C ARG A 292 -0.45 -11.50 11.93
N GLU A 293 -1.41 -11.79 11.05
CA GLU A 293 -1.24 -11.68 9.61
C GLU A 293 -1.09 -10.21 9.15
N ALA A 294 -1.79 -9.28 9.81
CA ALA A 294 -1.64 -7.84 9.55
C ALA A 294 -0.23 -7.35 9.90
N GLN A 295 0.29 -7.72 11.07
CA GLN A 295 1.67 -7.40 11.49
C GLN A 295 2.71 -8.01 10.53
N GLU A 296 2.54 -9.29 10.15
CA GLU A 296 3.43 -9.91 9.17
C GLU A 296 3.34 -9.26 7.79
N THR A 297 2.16 -8.79 7.39
CA THR A 297 1.96 -8.08 6.13
C THR A 297 2.71 -6.75 6.14
N LEU A 298 2.66 -6.00 7.25
CA LEU A 298 3.45 -4.78 7.45
C LEU A 298 4.94 -5.04 7.30
N LEU A 299 5.45 -6.03 8.03
CA LEU A 299 6.88 -6.33 8.08
C LEU A 299 7.42 -6.99 6.80
N LYS A 300 6.64 -7.84 6.12
CA LYS A 300 7.11 -8.55 4.91
C LYS A 300 7.01 -7.69 3.65
N ARG A 301 6.00 -6.80 3.57
CA ARG A 301 5.75 -5.99 2.36
C ARG A 301 6.29 -4.58 2.47
N GLY A 302 6.41 -4.04 3.69
CA GLY A 302 7.07 -2.78 3.96
C GLY A 302 8.57 -2.93 3.75
N MET A 303 9.13 -2.04 2.93
CA MET A 303 10.58 -1.90 2.79
C MET A 303 11.00 -0.69 3.62
N THR A 304 12.19 -0.74 4.20
CA THR A 304 12.77 0.45 4.82
C THR A 304 13.17 1.45 3.74
N GLU A 305 13.32 2.71 4.13
CA GLU A 305 13.84 3.77 3.26
C GLU A 305 15.19 3.34 2.65
N GLU A 306 16.12 2.85 3.47
CA GLU A 306 17.44 2.37 3.04
C GLU A 306 17.36 1.23 2.00
N GLU A 307 16.51 0.22 2.23
CA GLU A 307 16.33 -0.89 1.31
C GLU A 307 15.73 -0.45 -0.04
N ALA A 308 14.82 0.52 -0.03
CA ALA A 308 14.26 1.10 -1.23
C ALA A 308 15.33 1.88 -2.01
N ALA A 309 16.12 2.71 -1.34
CA ALA A 309 17.24 3.46 -1.93
C ALA A 309 18.26 2.52 -2.58
N GLU A 310 18.71 1.50 -1.85
CA GLU A 310 19.67 0.52 -2.35
C GLU A 310 19.20 -0.17 -3.64
N ARG A 311 17.92 -0.58 -3.70
CA ARG A 311 17.35 -1.25 -4.87
C ARG A 311 17.32 -0.32 -6.08
N ILE A 312 17.01 0.96 -5.87
CA ILE A 312 17.01 1.98 -6.92
C ILE A 312 18.44 2.22 -7.41
N ILE A 313 19.40 2.38 -6.50
CA ILE A 313 20.81 2.59 -6.83
C ILE A 313 21.37 1.38 -7.61
N LYS A 314 21.14 0.15 -7.13
CA LYS A 314 21.56 -1.08 -7.81
C LYS A 314 20.96 -1.20 -9.22
N LYS A 315 19.67 -0.86 -9.39
CA LYS A 315 19.01 -0.86 -10.72
C LYS A 315 19.55 0.23 -11.65
N LYS A 316 19.72 1.46 -11.17
CA LYS A 316 20.33 2.56 -11.94
C LYS A 316 21.75 2.20 -12.39
N LYS A 317 22.56 1.60 -11.52
CA LYS A 317 23.92 1.12 -11.84
C LYS A 317 23.88 0.03 -12.92
N LYS A 318 22.95 -0.92 -12.83
CA LYS A 318 22.76 -1.99 -13.84
C LYS A 318 22.31 -1.43 -15.20
N LYS A 319 21.33 -0.52 -15.23
CA LYS A 319 20.85 0.14 -16.47
C LYS A 319 21.89 1.06 -17.09
N GLY A 320 22.57 1.88 -16.27
CA GLY A 320 23.65 2.77 -16.74
C GLY A 320 24.83 1.98 -17.31
N GLY A 321 25.17 0.84 -16.70
CA GLY A 321 26.13 -0.10 -17.24
C GLY A 321 25.68 -0.68 -18.58
N LEU A 322 24.45 -1.19 -18.68
CA LEU A 322 23.94 -1.83 -19.90
C LEU A 322 23.80 -0.85 -21.07
N LYS A 323 23.32 0.37 -20.82
CA LYS A 323 23.12 1.42 -21.84
C LYS A 323 24.44 1.87 -22.49
N LYS A 324 25.53 1.97 -21.70
CA LYS A 324 26.87 2.27 -22.24
C LYS A 324 27.33 1.23 -23.29
N TYR A 325 27.02 -0.05 -23.07
CA TYR A 325 27.36 -1.12 -24.03
C TYR A 325 26.40 -1.15 -25.22
N GLU A 326 25.13 -0.81 -25.01
CA GLU A 326 24.11 -0.74 -26.07
C GLU A 326 24.44 0.33 -27.12
N ASP A 327 24.73 1.55 -26.66
CA ASP A 327 25.05 2.67 -27.55
C ASP A 327 26.33 2.37 -28.34
N SER A 328 27.34 1.78 -27.70
CA SER A 328 28.60 1.39 -28.35
C SER A 328 28.42 0.27 -29.39
N TYR A 329 27.57 -0.73 -29.09
CA TYR A 329 27.28 -1.87 -29.97
C TYR A 329 26.57 -1.42 -31.25
N TRP A 330 25.54 -0.59 -31.14
CA TRP A 330 24.80 -0.09 -32.30
C TRP A 330 25.63 0.85 -33.17
N ILE A 331 26.49 1.67 -32.58
CA ILE A 331 27.44 2.50 -33.35
C ILE A 331 28.40 1.61 -34.16
N LEU A 332 28.94 0.54 -33.56
CA LEU A 332 29.84 -0.38 -34.24
C LEU A 332 29.14 -1.11 -35.40
N ILE A 333 27.92 -1.60 -35.20
CA ILE A 333 27.14 -2.27 -36.25
C ILE A 333 26.77 -1.32 -37.37
N THR A 334 26.40 -0.09 -37.04
CA THR A 334 26.10 0.94 -38.04
C THR A 334 27.34 1.24 -38.89
N LEU A 335 28.52 1.29 -38.27
CA LEU A 335 29.80 1.42 -38.97
C LEU A 335 30.08 0.22 -39.89
N ILE A 336 29.91 -1.02 -39.40
CA ILE A 336 30.11 -2.25 -40.18
C ILE A 336 29.15 -2.31 -41.37
N TYR A 337 27.89 -1.95 -41.15
CA TYR A 337 26.87 -1.84 -42.20
C TYR A 337 27.29 -0.82 -43.25
N LEU A 338 27.66 0.40 -42.86
CA LEU A 338 28.07 1.45 -43.78
C LEU A 338 29.29 1.04 -44.61
N VAL A 339 30.35 0.54 -43.98
CA VAL A 339 31.57 0.08 -44.68
C VAL A 339 31.23 -1.05 -45.66
N SER A 340 30.43 -2.03 -45.24
CA SER A 340 30.05 -3.17 -46.09
C SER A 340 29.12 -2.76 -47.25
N SER A 341 28.18 -1.82 -47.01
CA SER A 341 27.29 -1.26 -48.05
C SER A 341 28.06 -0.45 -49.09
N PHE A 342 29.00 0.40 -48.66
CA PHE A 342 29.82 1.19 -49.57
C PHE A 342 30.79 0.33 -50.39
N ALA A 343 31.40 -0.69 -49.77
CA ALA A 343 32.33 -1.58 -50.46
C ALA A 343 31.65 -2.48 -51.51
N THR A 344 30.39 -2.89 -51.27
CA THR A 344 29.68 -3.80 -52.17
C THR A 344 28.73 -3.10 -53.15
N MET A 345 28.41 -1.81 -52.93
CA MET A 345 27.38 -1.04 -53.66
C MET A 345 26.01 -1.75 -53.75
N LYS A 346 25.78 -2.77 -52.91
CA LYS A 346 24.60 -3.65 -52.90
C LYS A 346 23.74 -3.41 -51.67
N TRP A 347 23.18 -2.21 -51.59
CA TRP A 347 22.36 -1.72 -50.47
C TRP A 347 21.13 -2.57 -50.17
N TRP A 348 20.60 -3.28 -51.16
CA TRP A 348 19.42 -4.15 -51.02
C TRP A 348 19.64 -5.40 -50.16
N GLY A 349 20.88 -5.90 -50.02
CA GLY A 349 21.17 -7.13 -49.26
C GLY A 349 21.77 -6.91 -47.87
N THR A 350 22.39 -5.75 -47.63
CA THR A 350 23.17 -5.47 -46.42
C THR A 350 22.32 -5.17 -45.17
N TRP A 351 21.02 -4.92 -45.33
CA TRP A 351 20.10 -4.68 -44.21
C TRP A 351 19.96 -5.90 -43.28
N ILE A 352 20.26 -7.11 -43.75
CA ILE A 352 20.21 -8.34 -42.94
C ILE A 352 21.18 -8.30 -41.75
N ILE A 353 22.20 -7.45 -41.82
CA ILE A 353 23.15 -7.20 -40.71
C ILE A 353 22.41 -6.66 -39.48
N PHE A 354 21.39 -5.82 -39.64
CA PHE A 354 20.59 -5.30 -38.51
C PHE A 354 19.73 -6.39 -37.87
N VAL A 355 19.15 -7.28 -38.69
CA VAL A 355 18.34 -8.42 -38.19
C VAL A 355 19.22 -9.40 -37.40
N ALA A 356 20.41 -9.72 -37.93
CA ALA A 356 21.38 -10.56 -37.23
C ALA A 356 21.90 -9.89 -35.95
N ALA A 357 22.19 -8.60 -36.00
CA ALA A 357 22.64 -7.82 -34.84
C ALA A 357 21.58 -7.78 -33.72
N ALA A 358 20.30 -7.58 -34.05
CA ALA A 358 19.23 -7.59 -33.06
C ALA A 358 19.15 -8.94 -32.32
N ALA A 359 19.24 -10.06 -33.06
CA ALA A 359 19.25 -11.39 -32.46
C ALA A 359 20.49 -11.64 -31.57
N VAL A 360 21.66 -11.13 -31.97
CA VAL A 360 22.89 -11.24 -31.17
C VAL A 360 22.81 -10.38 -29.91
N TRP A 361 22.22 -9.19 -29.97
CA TRP A 361 22.01 -8.32 -28.81
C TRP A 361 21.08 -8.96 -27.77
N GLU A 362 19.98 -9.57 -28.23
CA GLU A 362 19.03 -10.28 -27.37
C GLU A 362 19.69 -11.48 -26.67
N PHE A 363 20.57 -12.20 -27.36
CA PHE A 363 21.34 -13.29 -26.75
C PHE A 363 22.39 -12.79 -25.73
N LEU A 364 23.10 -11.70 -26.05
CA LEU A 364 24.11 -11.12 -25.15
C LEU A 364 23.50 -10.52 -23.87
N THR A 365 22.30 -9.95 -23.97
CA THR A 365 21.56 -9.42 -22.82
C THR A 365 20.99 -10.55 -21.96
N ALA A 366 20.50 -11.64 -22.57
CA ALA A 366 20.05 -12.84 -21.86
C ALA A 366 21.19 -13.57 -21.12
N ALA A 367 22.41 -13.58 -21.67
CA ALA A 367 23.57 -14.21 -21.04
C ALA A 367 24.15 -13.42 -19.84
N LYS A 368 23.71 -12.16 -19.64
CA LYS A 368 24.20 -11.25 -18.59
C LYS A 368 23.18 -10.98 -17.48
N GLN A 369 21.95 -11.48 -17.63
CA GLN A 369 20.94 -11.57 -16.57
C GLN A 369 21.25 -12.75 -15.66
#